data_AF-A0A3P8IUW2-F1
#
_entry.id   AF-A0A3P8IUW2-F1
#
_cell.length_a   1.000
_cell.length_b   1.000
_cell.length_c   1.000
_cell.angle_alpha   90.00
_cell.angle_beta   90.00
_cell.angle_gamma   90.00
#
_symmetry.space_group_name_H-M   'P 1'
#
loop_
_entity.id
_entity.type
_entity.pdbx_description
1 polymer ?
#
loop_
_entity_poly.entity_id
_entity_poly.type
_entity_poly.pdbx_seq_one_letter_code
_entity_poly.pdbx_strand_id
1 'polypeptide(L)' 'MSLIGTFAAMYLCDFSLNNLSLMALTIATGFVVDDAIVVLENISRHLEAGMKPLQAALQGSREVGLRCCR' A
#
# COMPACT_ATOMS: atom_id res chain seq x y z
N MET A 1 26.35 14.53 -19.17
CA MET A 1 25.11 15.28 -18.88
C MET A 1 24.14 14.51 -17.97
N SER A 2 23.97 13.19 -18.12
CA SER A 2 23.09 12.41 -17.23
C SER A 2 23.58 12.32 -15.77
N LEU A 3 24.88 12.08 -15.54
CA LEU A 3 25.45 11.95 -14.18
C LEU A 3 25.34 13.24 -13.35
N ILE A 4 25.63 14.40 -13.96
CA ILE A 4 25.56 15.69 -13.29
C ILE A 4 24.10 16.04 -12.91
N GLY A 5 23.13 15.69 -13.76
CA GLY A 5 21.71 15.84 -13.45
C GLY A 5 21.24 14.93 -12.31
N THR A 6 21.70 13.68 -12.26
CA THR A 6 21.38 12.73 -11.16
C THR A 6 21.99 13.17 -9.82
N PHE A 7 23.24 13.63 -9.81
CA PHE A 7 23.89 14.15 -8.60
C PHE A 7 23.29 15.50 -8.14
N ALA A 8 22.88 16.37 -9.08
CA ALA A 8 22.20 17.62 -8.76
C ALA A 8 20.79 17.40 -8.19
N ALA A 9 20.04 16.42 -8.70
CA ALA A 9 18.74 16.03 -8.14
C ALA A 9 18.89 15.39 -6.74
N MET A 10 19.90 14.53 -6.52
CA MET A 10 20.21 14.01 -5.18
C MET A 10 20.61 15.11 -4.19
N TYR A 11 21.31 16.15 -4.65
CA TYR A 11 21.76 17.26 -3.81
C TYR A 11 20.64 18.27 -3.51
N LEU A 12 19.76 18.56 -4.47
CA LEU A 12 18.60 19.45 -4.27
C LEU A 12 17.45 18.78 -3.52
N CYS A 13 17.30 17.45 -3.63
CA CYS A 13 16.30 16.68 -2.89
C CYS A 13 16.76 16.22 -1.51
N ASP A 14 17.95 16.63 -1.03
CA ASP A 14 18.51 16.35 0.31
C ASP A 14 18.00 15.03 0.92
N PHE A 15 18.15 13.91 0.20
CA PHE A 15 17.72 12.60 0.68
C PHE A 15 18.76 12.03 1.65
N SER A 16 19.08 12.81 2.69
CA SER A 16 19.47 12.27 3.97
C SER A 16 18.20 11.64 4.58
N LEU A 17 18.30 10.45 5.16
CA LEU A 17 17.23 9.89 6.00
C LEU A 17 17.05 10.78 7.23
N ASN A 18 16.34 11.89 7.05
CA ASN A 18 15.99 12.86 8.08
C ASN A 18 14.65 12.44 8.70
N ASN A 19 14.44 12.83 9.96
CA ASN A 19 13.25 12.48 10.73
C ASN A 19 11.94 12.84 9.99
N LEU A 20 11.93 13.90 9.16
CA LEU A 20 10.78 14.26 8.32
C LEU A 20 10.52 13.23 7.20
N SER A 21 11.55 12.78 6.46
CA SER A 21 11.40 11.75 5.42
C SER A 21 11.02 10.39 6.00
N LEU A 22 11.52 10.06 7.20
CA LEU A 22 11.14 8.86 7.94
C LEU A 22 9.68 8.91 8.41
N MET A 23 9.23 10.06 8.93
CA MET A 23 7.83 10.31 9.28
C MET A 23 6.92 10.21 8.05
N ALA A 24 7.31 10.82 6.93
CA ALA A 24 6.57 10.73 5.67
C ALA A 24 6.47 9.29 5.15
N LEU A 25 7.57 8.53 5.21
CA LEU A 25 7.59 7.12 4.82
C LEU A 25 6.66 6.27 5.71
N THR A 26 6.65 6.53 7.02
CA THR A 26 5.80 5.82 7.99
C THR A 26 4.32 6.06 7.72
N ILE A 27 3.94 7.30 7.38
CA ILE A 27 2.56 7.63 7.01
C ILE A 27 2.18 6.95 5.69
N ALA A 28 3.07 6.97 4.70
CA ALA A 28 2.84 6.34 3.40
C ALA A 28 2.68 4.82 3.52
N THR A 29 3.51 4.13 4.32
CA THR A 29 3.33 2.69 4.57
C THR A 29 2.08 2.40 5.38
N GLY A 30 1.69 3.24 6.33
CA GLY A 30 0.42 3.10 7.05
C GLY A 30 -0.78 3.03 6.11
N PHE A 31 -0.88 3.98 5.18
CA PHE A 31 -1.99 4.03 4.21
C PHE A 31 -2.08 2.78 3.32
N VAL A 32 -0.93 2.27 2.85
CA VAL A 32 -0.88 1.04 2.04
C VAL A 32 -1.26 -0.19 2.86
N VAL A 33 -0.86 -0.23 4.14
CA VAL A 33 -1.17 -1.34 5.04
C VAL A 33 -2.65 -1.33 5.46
N ASP A 34 -3.26 -0.15 5.66
CA ASP A 34 -4.68 -0.03 5.96
C ASP A 34 -5.55 -0.65 4.86
N ASP A 35 -5.25 -0.37 3.58
CA ASP A 35 -5.93 -1.00 2.44
C ASP A 35 -5.78 -2.54 2.45
N ALA A 36 -4.58 -3.04 2.77
CA ALA A 36 -4.33 -4.48 2.84
C ALA A 36 -5.07 -5.15 4.02
N ILE A 37 -5.17 -4.48 5.17
CA ILE A 37 -5.88 -4.99 6.36
C ILE A 37 -7.37 -5.11 6.06
N VAL A 38 -8.00 -4.12 5.42
CA VAL A 38 -9.43 -4.16 5.09
C VAL A 38 -9.76 -5.33 4.14
N VAL A 39 -8.89 -5.60 3.15
CA VAL A 39 -9.05 -6.76 2.25
C VAL A 39 -8.96 -8.06 3.04
N LEU A 40 -7.96 -8.19 3.92
CA LEU A 40 -7.74 -9.39 4.71
C LEU A 40 -8.89 -9.64 5.71
N GLU A 41 -9.38 -8.60 6.37
CA GLU A 41 -10.50 -8.69 7.30
C GLU A 41 -11.78 -9.11 6.57
N ASN A 42 -12.01 -8.58 5.36
CA ASN A 42 -13.14 -9.02 4.53
C ASN A 42 -13.02 -10.52 4.19
N ILE A 43 -11.84 -10.99 3.79
CA ILE A 43 -11.60 -12.41 3.48
C ILE A 43 -11.77 -13.28 4.74
N SER A 44 -11.23 -12.85 5.88
CA SER A 44 -11.34 -13.57 7.16
C SER A 44 -12.79 -13.68 7.62
N ARG A 45 -13.58 -12.62 7.48
CA ARG A 45 -15.03 -12.63 7.77
C ARG A 45 -15.79 -13.63 6.90
N HIS A 46 -15.41 -13.73 5.61
CA HIS A 46 -16.01 -14.69 4.70
C HIS A 46 -15.59 -16.13 5.02
N LEU A 47 -14.34 -16.34 5.46
CA LEU A 47 -13.85 -17.63 5.95
C LEU A 47 -14.59 -18.10 7.20
N GLU A 48 -14.82 -17.21 8.18
CA GLU A 48 -15.58 -17.50 9.39
C GLU A 48 -17.06 -17.78 9.10
N ALA A 49 -17.63 -17.16 8.06
CA ALA A 49 -18.97 -17.47 7.55
C ALA A 49 -19.07 -18.85 6.84
N GLY A 50 -17.99 -19.63 6.81
CA GLY A 50 -17.95 -20.98 6.26
C GLY A 50 -17.64 -21.06 4.77
N MET A 51 -17.23 -19.96 4.13
CA MET A 51 -16.79 -19.99 2.72
C MET A 51 -15.37 -20.56 2.59
N LYS A 52 -15.14 -21.29 1.49
CA LYS A 52 -13.82 -21.84 1.18
C LYS A 52 -12.82 -20.71 0.91
N PRO A 53 -11.55 -20.82 1.37
CA PRO A 53 -10.53 -19.76 1.27
C PRO A 53 -10.36 -19.20 -0.15
N LEU A 54 -10.42 -20.08 -1.16
CA LEU A 54 -10.30 -19.67 -2.55
C LEU A 54 -11.48 -18.82 -3.02
N GLN A 55 -12.71 -19.16 -2.60
CA GLN A 55 -13.90 -18.37 -2.93
C GLN A 55 -13.93 -17.05 -2.15
N ALA A 56 -13.53 -17.05 -0.88
CA ALA A 56 -13.44 -15.83 -0.07
C ALA A 56 -12.44 -14.81 -0.66
N ALA A 57 -11.27 -15.27 -1.11
CA ALA A 57 -10.27 -14.41 -1.76
C ALA A 57 -10.76 -13.85 -3.11
N LEU A 58 -11.46 -14.66 -3.91
CA LEU A 58 -12.06 -14.24 -5.18
C LEU A 58 -13.17 -13.20 -4.98
N GLN A 59 -14.04 -13.40 -3.98
CA GLN A 59 -15.12 -12.49 -3.65
C GLN A 59 -14.57 -11.18 -3.07
N GLY A 60 -13.64 -11.24 -2.13
CA GLY A 60 -13.03 -10.06 -1.50
C GLY A 60 -12.26 -9.19 -2.49
N SER A 61 -11.51 -9.79 -3.43
CA SER A 61 -10.81 -9.05 -4.47
C SER A 61 -11.77 -8.34 -5.44
N ARG A 62 -12.95 -8.92 -5.71
CA ARG A 62 -13.99 -8.29 -6.54
C ARG A 62 -14.65 -7.11 -5.85
N GLU A 63 -14.97 -7.24 -4.56
CA GLU A 63 -15.64 -6.17 -3.80
C GLU A 63 -14.73 -4.95 -3.56
N VAL A 64 -13.44 -5.17 -3.33
CA VAL A 64 -12.47 -4.08 -3.12
C VAL A 64 -12.00 -3.50 -4.46
N GLY A 65 -11.75 -4.33 -5.48
CA GLY A 65 -11.37 -3.88 -6.82
C GLY A 65 -12.44 -3.06 -7.54
N LEU A 66 -13.72 -3.37 -7.34
CA LEU A 66 -14.84 -2.55 -7.84
C LEU A 66 -14.90 -1.16 -7.17
N ARG A 67 -14.35 -1.03 -5.96
CA ARG A 67 -14.34 0.24 -5.21
C ARG A 67 -13.20 1.19 -5.62
N CYS A 68 -12.13 0.66 -6.22
CA CYS A 68 -10.96 1.45 -6.67
C CYS A 68 -11.13 2.02 -8.10
N CYS A 69 -12.14 1.58 -8.85
CA CYS A 69 -12.42 2.03 -10.23
C CYS A 69 -13.70 2.88 -10.38
N ARG A 70 -14.17 3.50 -9.29
CA ARG A 70 -15.27 4.47 -9.29
C ARG A 70 -14.88 5.72 -8.52
#